data_AF-A0A847H8U3-F1
#
_entry.id   AF-A0A847H8U3-F1
#
_cell.length_a   1.000
_cell.length_b   1.000
_cell.length_c   1.000
_cell.angle_alpha   90.00
_cell.angle_beta   90.00
_cell.angle_gamma   90.00
#
_symmetry.space_group_name_H-M   'P 1'
#
loop_
_entity.id
_entity.type
_entity.pdbx_description
1 polymer ?
#
loop_
_entity_poly.entity_id
_entity_poly.type
_entity_poly.pdbx_seq_one_letter_code
_entity_poly.pdbx_strand_id
1 'polypeptide(L)'
;MIPAHGAQLSVTATSIRIERSALTAALTGRQSLEVPLSSVTGVSLTPPSLVDVGRVLLEGPDLVVEFAPNQTADAEDFLADVEAALRGEAPVASTGGVPGLNFVGFDVETANGDVGSICQIGAVRVVDGVEVAAASWLCAPPSGLTEFSPENIAVHGITPADVAGQPDFAARLPGLLEFIGDLPVVAHNAQFDMMALQRACAASDLEVPALAFGCSLILARGAGLGLRSHRLPVVAEALAVPLGRHHDAAEDARAAALITVELARRVGHRGGFTDFQHAAGFTMGALSPERTWPVLRDRSGARTALAQAEAQQVQEKPEKKAPRR
;
A
#
# COMPACT_ATOMS: atom_id res chain seq x y z
N MET A 1 12.43 1.34 9.68
CA MET A 1 13.82 1.11 10.14
C MET A 1 14.28 -0.21 9.60
N ILE A 2 15.46 -0.22 9.00
CA ILE A 2 16.03 -1.37 8.29
C ILE A 2 16.98 -2.10 9.26
N PRO A 3 16.77 -3.38 9.55
CA PRO A 3 17.64 -4.12 10.45
C PRO A 3 19.00 -4.38 9.79
N ALA A 4 20.08 -4.27 10.57
CA ALA A 4 21.44 -4.56 10.15
C ALA A 4 22.18 -5.34 11.25
N HIS A 5 23.37 -5.84 10.94
CA HIS A 5 24.15 -6.59 11.92
C HIS A 5 24.50 -5.72 13.13
N GLY A 6 23.83 -5.96 14.26
CA GLY A 6 24.03 -5.22 15.50
C GLY A 6 23.48 -3.78 15.49
N ALA A 7 22.62 -3.42 14.53
CA ALA A 7 22.06 -2.07 14.41
C ALA A 7 20.65 -2.05 13.77
N GLN A 8 19.99 -0.91 13.90
CA GLN A 8 18.80 -0.50 13.15
C GLN A 8 19.13 0.78 12.40
N LEU A 9 18.74 0.84 11.13
CA LEU A 9 19.07 1.94 10.23
C LEU A 9 17.82 2.74 9.88
N SER A 10 17.99 4.04 9.73
CA SER A 10 17.01 4.89 9.06
C SER A 10 17.72 5.92 8.18
N VAL A 11 17.18 6.10 6.98
CA VAL A 11 17.62 7.11 6.04
C VAL A 11 16.54 8.19 5.97
N THR A 12 16.97 9.45 5.99
CA THR A 12 16.14 10.63 5.75
C THR A 12 16.69 11.41 4.58
N ALA A 13 15.98 12.45 4.14
CA ALA A 13 16.46 13.35 3.10
C ALA A 13 17.76 14.11 3.47
N THR A 14 18.21 14.06 4.73
CA THR A 14 19.35 14.87 5.21
C THR A 14 20.39 14.09 6.00
N SER A 15 20.04 12.93 6.56
CA SER A 15 20.96 12.13 7.36
C SER A 15 20.62 10.64 7.33
N ILE A 16 21.64 9.84 7.58
CA ILE A 16 21.55 8.40 7.85
C ILE A 16 21.80 8.21 9.34
N ARG A 17 20.87 7.55 10.03
CA ARG A 17 20.96 7.25 11.46
C ARG A 17 21.15 5.75 11.65
N ILE A 18 22.14 5.40 12.47
CA ILE A 18 22.49 4.03 12.85
C ILE A 18 22.29 3.92 14.36
N GLU A 19 21.22 3.24 14.77
CA GLU A 19 20.94 2.94 16.17
C GLU A 19 21.51 1.57 16.52
N ARG A 20 22.48 1.51 17.43
CA ARG A 20 23.13 0.26 17.79
C ARG A 20 22.24 -0.58 18.71
N SER A 21 22.33 -1.89 18.57
CA SER A 21 21.73 -2.82 19.54
C SER A 21 22.31 -2.58 20.94
N ALA A 22 21.58 -2.96 21.99
CA ALA A 22 22.04 -2.80 23.37
C ALA A 22 23.42 -3.43 23.61
N LEU A 23 23.66 -4.61 23.03
CA LEU A 23 24.95 -5.29 23.10
C LEU A 23 26.05 -4.51 22.38
N THR A 24 25.82 -4.08 21.14
CA THR A 24 26.81 -3.33 20.35
C THR A 24 27.10 -1.96 20.99
N ALA A 25 26.08 -1.29 21.54
CA ALA A 25 26.25 -0.04 22.26
C ALA A 25 27.10 -0.22 23.52
N ALA A 26 26.92 -1.30 24.29
CA ALA A 26 27.74 -1.61 25.45
C ALA A 26 29.20 -1.91 25.08
N LEU A 27 29.43 -2.61 23.96
CA LEU A 27 30.78 -2.94 23.48
C LEU A 27 31.54 -1.74 22.92
N THR A 28 30.84 -0.82 22.23
CA THR A 28 31.46 0.32 21.53
C THR A 28 31.41 1.62 22.33
N GLY A 29 30.62 1.68 23.40
CA GLY A 29 30.38 2.89 24.19
C GLY A 29 29.55 3.96 23.47
N ARG A 30 28.93 3.65 22.33
CA ARG A 30 28.15 4.61 21.52
C ARG A 30 26.79 4.05 21.15
N GLN A 31 25.71 4.70 21.58
CA GLN A 31 24.34 4.23 21.31
C GLN A 31 23.90 4.45 19.86
N SER A 32 24.29 5.56 19.25
CA SER A 32 23.92 5.88 17.88
C SER A 32 25.10 6.51 17.11
N LEU A 33 24.94 6.56 15.80
CA LEU A 33 25.75 7.36 14.89
C LEU A 33 24.81 8.04 13.90
N GLU A 34 25.05 9.32 13.64
CA GLU A 34 24.35 10.07 12.61
C GLU A 34 25.36 10.54 11.58
N VAL A 35 25.09 10.24 10.31
CA VAL A 35 25.93 10.58 9.17
C VAL A 35 25.15 11.59 8.32
N PRO A 36 25.64 12.83 8.16
CA PRO A 36 25.02 13.80 7.26
C PRO A 36 25.02 13.24 5.84
N LEU A 37 23.88 13.25 5.15
CA LEU A 37 23.80 12.75 3.78
C LEU A 37 24.71 13.54 2.83
N SER A 38 24.91 14.84 3.10
CA SER A 38 25.85 15.70 2.37
C SER A 38 27.31 15.24 2.46
N SER A 39 27.65 14.34 3.39
CA SER A 39 28.99 13.76 3.51
C SER A 39 29.16 12.47 2.69
N VAL A 40 28.07 11.88 2.19
CA VAL A 40 28.06 10.66 1.39
C VAL A 40 28.22 11.03 -0.08
N THR A 41 29.30 10.58 -0.71
CA THR A 41 29.61 10.85 -2.12
C THR A 41 29.22 9.71 -3.05
N GLY A 42 28.94 8.53 -2.48
CA GLY A 42 28.59 7.31 -3.18
C GLY A 42 28.22 6.22 -2.20
N VAL A 43 27.61 5.16 -2.72
CA VAL A 43 27.25 3.98 -1.95
C VAL A 43 27.46 2.73 -2.79
N SER A 44 28.00 1.68 -2.18
CA SER A 44 28.20 0.39 -2.86
C SER A 44 27.84 -0.77 -1.95
N LEU A 45 27.28 -1.82 -2.54
CA LEU A 45 26.86 -3.04 -1.84
C LEU A 45 27.73 -4.22 -2.28
N THR A 46 28.31 -4.91 -1.30
CA THR A 46 28.73 -6.31 -1.42
C THR A 46 27.65 -7.16 -0.74
N PRO A 47 26.85 -7.93 -1.48
CA PRO A 47 25.71 -8.65 -0.89
C PRO A 47 26.17 -9.74 0.08
N PRO A 48 25.36 -10.08 1.10
CA PRO A 48 25.63 -11.23 1.94
C PRO A 48 25.69 -12.54 1.12
N SER A 49 26.52 -13.47 1.55
CA SER A 49 26.55 -14.84 1.03
C SER A 49 25.95 -15.80 2.07
N LEU A 50 25.86 -17.10 1.76
CA LEU A 50 25.43 -18.11 2.73
C LEU A 50 26.32 -18.17 3.98
N VAL A 51 27.58 -17.72 3.87
CA VAL A 51 28.58 -17.83 4.93
C VAL A 51 29.23 -16.50 5.31
N ASP A 52 29.11 -15.48 4.45
CA ASP A 52 29.73 -14.17 4.64
C ASP A 52 28.68 -13.10 4.90
N VAL A 53 29.05 -12.14 5.76
CA VAL A 53 28.26 -10.92 5.95
C VAL A 53 28.26 -10.06 4.70
N GLY A 54 27.13 -9.42 4.41
CA GLY A 54 27.05 -8.36 3.42
C GLY A 54 27.57 -7.05 3.98
N ARG A 55 27.98 -6.15 3.09
CA ARG A 55 28.55 -4.85 3.43
C ARG A 55 28.02 -3.78 2.50
N VAL A 56 27.47 -2.72 3.09
CA VAL A 56 27.21 -1.46 2.40
C VAL A 56 28.29 -0.47 2.81
N LEU A 57 29.04 0.04 1.84
CA LEU A 57 30.03 1.09 2.04
C LEU A 57 29.39 2.44 1.71
N LEU A 58 29.39 3.37 2.67
CA LEU A 58 29.10 4.78 2.46
C LEU A 58 30.42 5.49 2.13
N GLU A 59 30.59 5.84 0.86
CA GLU A 59 31.76 6.56 0.36
C GLU A 59 31.71 8.03 0.79
N GLY A 60 32.86 8.61 1.13
CA GLY A 60 32.94 9.94 1.75
C GLY A 60 33.29 9.83 3.23
N PRO A 61 32.40 9.30 4.10
CA PRO A 61 32.74 9.03 5.50
C PRO A 61 33.53 7.72 5.70
N ASP A 62 33.71 6.91 4.66
CA ASP A 62 34.37 5.58 4.71
C ASP A 62 33.78 4.67 5.79
N LEU A 63 32.44 4.64 5.82
CA LEU A 63 31.68 3.91 6.83
C LEU A 63 31.08 2.64 6.25
N VAL A 64 31.40 1.50 6.85
CA VAL A 64 30.84 0.19 6.48
C VAL A 64 29.68 -0.16 7.42
N VAL A 65 28.55 -0.54 6.82
CA VAL A 65 27.40 -1.12 7.51
C VAL A 65 27.30 -2.60 7.12
N GLU A 66 27.28 -3.47 8.12
CA GLU A 66 27.27 -4.92 7.90
C GLU A 66 25.85 -5.51 8.01
N PHE A 67 25.59 -6.55 7.22
CA PHE A 67 24.32 -7.28 7.17
C PHE A 67 24.60 -8.78 7.32
N ALA A 68 23.81 -9.49 8.12
CA ALA A 68 24.01 -10.93 8.31
C ALA A 68 23.68 -11.72 7.01
N PRO A 69 24.16 -12.97 6.86
CA PRO A 69 23.90 -13.83 5.70
C PRO A 69 22.45 -13.91 5.22
N ASN A 70 21.46 -13.75 6.11
CA ASN A 70 20.04 -13.79 5.80
C ASN A 70 19.39 -12.41 5.60
N GLN A 71 20.19 -11.35 5.47
CA GLN A 71 19.74 -9.96 5.41
C GLN A 71 20.02 -9.29 4.05
N THR A 72 20.01 -10.07 2.96
CA THR A 72 20.22 -9.54 1.60
C THR A 72 19.20 -8.44 1.26
N ALA A 73 17.92 -8.69 1.57
CA ALA A 73 16.84 -7.75 1.30
C ALA A 73 16.97 -6.43 2.11
N ASP A 74 17.49 -6.51 3.34
CA ASP A 74 17.73 -5.34 4.18
C ASP A 74 18.91 -4.50 3.64
N ALA A 75 19.96 -5.18 3.15
CA ALA A 75 21.12 -4.52 2.55
C ALA A 75 20.77 -3.78 1.26
N GLU A 76 19.93 -4.41 0.43
CA GLU A 76 19.38 -3.81 -0.79
C GLU A 76 18.45 -2.63 -0.47
N ASP A 77 17.59 -2.75 0.55
CA ASP A 77 16.74 -1.64 1.00
C ASP A 77 17.56 -0.46 1.48
N PHE A 78 18.60 -0.71 2.27
CA PHE A 78 19.45 0.35 2.76
C PHE A 78 20.20 1.04 1.62
N LEU A 79 20.72 0.27 0.65
CA LEU A 79 21.32 0.81 -0.56
C LEU A 79 20.32 1.70 -1.32
N ALA A 80 19.13 1.18 -1.62
CA ALA A 80 18.10 1.88 -2.38
C ALA A 80 17.64 3.17 -1.69
N ASP A 81 17.44 3.13 -0.37
CA ASP A 81 17.04 4.29 0.43
C ASP A 81 18.13 5.38 0.42
N VAL A 82 19.41 5.01 0.52
CA VAL A 82 20.53 5.97 0.44
C VAL A 82 20.62 6.58 -0.94
N GLU A 83 20.52 5.77 -2.00
CA GLU A 83 20.54 6.26 -3.39
C GLU A 83 19.35 7.19 -3.69
N ALA A 84 18.15 6.84 -3.22
CA ALA A 84 16.95 7.68 -3.34
C ALA A 84 17.19 9.03 -2.65
N ALA A 85 17.66 9.02 -1.40
CA ALA A 85 17.95 10.24 -0.67
C ALA A 85 19.00 11.12 -1.38
N LEU A 86 20.06 10.52 -1.96
CA LEU A 86 21.07 11.24 -2.74
C LEU A 86 20.51 11.88 -4.02
N ARG A 87 19.45 11.31 -4.61
CA ARG A 87 18.71 11.91 -5.73
C ARG A 87 17.66 12.94 -5.29
N GLY A 88 17.46 13.14 -3.99
CA GLY A 88 16.40 13.99 -3.44
C GLY A 88 15.03 13.32 -3.44
N GLU A 89 14.96 12.01 -3.61
CA GLU A 89 13.75 11.19 -3.50
C GLU A 89 13.55 10.72 -2.04
N ALA A 90 12.32 10.33 -1.70
CA ALA A 90 12.00 9.85 -0.36
C ALA A 90 12.47 8.39 -0.16
N PRO A 91 13.20 8.07 0.92
CA PRO A 91 13.48 6.70 1.33
C PRO A 91 12.19 5.94 1.65
N VAL A 92 12.07 4.68 1.22
CA VAL A 92 10.85 3.88 1.32
C VAL A 92 10.92 2.88 2.47
N ALA A 93 11.99 2.10 2.55
CA ALA A 93 12.10 1.03 3.55
C ALA A 93 12.30 1.60 4.96
N SER A 94 13.00 2.73 5.06
CA SER A 94 13.21 3.48 6.29
C SER A 94 11.91 4.00 6.89
N THR A 95 10.91 4.34 6.05
CA THR A 95 9.58 4.78 6.46
C THR A 95 8.60 3.63 6.71
N GLY A 96 9.03 2.37 6.53
CA GLY A 96 8.18 1.19 6.68
C GLY A 96 7.29 0.89 5.47
N GLY A 97 7.65 1.44 4.31
CA GLY A 97 7.00 1.12 3.03
C GLY A 97 7.26 -0.32 2.57
N VAL A 98 6.56 -0.71 1.51
CA VAL A 98 6.65 -2.01 0.85
C VAL A 98 6.99 -1.75 -0.63
N PRO A 99 8.27 -1.84 -1.03
CA PRO A 99 8.69 -1.49 -2.39
C PRO A 99 7.88 -2.19 -3.48
N GLY A 100 7.43 -1.43 -4.47
CA GLY A 100 6.60 -1.86 -5.59
C GLY A 100 5.09 -1.95 -5.28
N LEU A 101 4.68 -1.84 -4.01
CA LEU A 101 3.29 -1.99 -3.61
C LEU A 101 2.49 -0.71 -3.90
N ASN A 102 2.04 -0.60 -5.14
CA ASN A 102 1.31 0.57 -5.66
C ASN A 102 -0.16 0.24 -5.89
N PHE A 103 -1.06 1.04 -5.33
CA PHE A 103 -2.52 0.89 -5.49
C PHE A 103 -3.25 2.15 -4.99
N VAL A 104 -4.57 2.21 -5.19
CA VAL A 104 -5.43 3.25 -4.61
C VAL A 104 -6.43 2.63 -3.63
N GLY A 105 -6.33 3.02 -2.37
CA GLY A 105 -7.38 2.79 -1.36
C GLY A 105 -8.66 3.53 -1.77
N PHE A 106 -9.82 2.90 -1.62
CA PHE A 106 -11.10 3.45 -2.05
C PHE A 106 -12.22 3.05 -1.11
N ASP A 107 -13.18 3.96 -0.94
CA ASP A 107 -14.40 3.75 -0.16
C ASP A 107 -15.46 4.78 -0.58
N VAL A 108 -16.74 4.46 -0.40
CA VAL A 108 -17.87 5.35 -0.68
C VAL A 108 -18.92 5.30 0.41
N GLU A 109 -19.54 6.46 0.67
CA GLU A 109 -20.77 6.54 1.46
C GLU A 109 -21.98 6.71 0.53
N THR A 110 -23.12 6.13 0.91
CA THR A 110 -24.36 6.18 0.13
C THR A 110 -25.47 6.91 0.89
N ALA A 111 -26.27 7.71 0.19
CA ALA A 111 -27.32 8.52 0.79
C ALA A 111 -28.53 7.71 1.25
N ASN A 112 -28.83 6.58 0.61
CA ASN A 112 -30.00 5.75 0.92
C ASN A 112 -29.74 4.26 0.64
N GLY A 113 -30.80 3.45 0.70
CA GLY A 113 -30.75 1.99 0.51
C GLY A 113 -30.44 1.54 -0.93
N ASP A 114 -30.47 2.46 -1.89
CA ASP A 114 -29.94 2.22 -3.23
C ASP A 114 -28.43 2.43 -3.22
N VAL A 115 -27.66 1.37 -3.49
CA VAL A 115 -26.19 1.43 -3.44
C VAL A 115 -25.58 2.41 -4.46
N GLY A 116 -26.31 2.83 -5.48
CA GLY A 116 -25.85 3.84 -6.45
C GLY A 116 -25.97 5.27 -5.93
N SER A 117 -26.56 5.49 -4.76
CA SER A 117 -26.79 6.82 -4.18
C SER A 117 -25.54 7.46 -3.56
N ILE A 118 -24.36 7.28 -4.18
CA ILE A 118 -23.07 7.76 -3.65
C ILE A 118 -23.15 9.26 -3.31
N CYS A 119 -22.79 9.60 -2.07
CA CYS A 119 -22.79 10.98 -1.56
C CYS A 119 -21.41 11.44 -1.04
N GLN A 120 -20.48 10.50 -0.81
CA GLN A 120 -19.07 10.80 -0.58
C GLN A 120 -18.20 9.75 -1.25
N ILE A 121 -17.04 10.18 -1.75
CA ILE A 121 -16.00 9.33 -2.35
C ILE A 121 -14.69 9.61 -1.63
N GLY A 122 -14.05 8.56 -1.12
CA GLY A 122 -12.70 8.61 -0.55
C GLY A 122 -11.70 7.86 -1.42
N ALA A 123 -10.54 8.45 -1.64
CA ALA A 123 -9.44 7.80 -2.36
C ALA A 123 -8.09 8.11 -1.74
N VAL A 124 -7.22 7.10 -1.61
CA VAL A 124 -5.87 7.22 -1.03
C VAL A 124 -4.86 6.54 -1.94
N ARG A 125 -3.96 7.32 -2.52
CA ARG A 125 -2.90 6.79 -3.39
C ARG A 125 -1.73 6.31 -2.55
N VAL A 126 -1.39 5.04 -2.73
CA VAL A 126 -0.26 4.38 -2.10
C VAL A 126 0.80 4.09 -3.16
N VAL A 127 2.03 4.53 -2.91
CA VAL A 127 3.21 4.23 -3.72
C VAL A 127 4.26 3.64 -2.82
N ASP A 128 4.80 2.48 -3.22
CA ASP A 128 5.76 1.70 -2.45
C ASP A 128 5.31 1.46 -1.00
N GLY A 129 4.02 1.16 -0.81
CA GLY A 129 3.43 0.94 0.52
C GLY A 129 3.33 2.21 1.38
N VAL A 130 3.60 3.39 0.85
CA VAL A 130 3.48 4.69 1.55
C VAL A 130 2.32 5.50 0.97
N GLU A 131 1.48 6.09 1.83
CA GLU A 131 0.47 7.07 1.38
C GLU A 131 1.17 8.32 0.83
N VAL A 132 0.91 8.64 -0.44
CA VAL A 132 1.51 9.81 -1.12
C VAL A 132 0.49 10.90 -1.45
N ALA A 133 -0.80 10.55 -1.50
CA ALA A 133 -1.89 11.49 -1.70
C ALA A 133 -3.21 10.93 -1.18
N ALA A 134 -4.11 11.80 -0.76
CA ALA A 134 -5.49 11.46 -0.42
C ALA A 134 -6.46 12.50 -0.95
N ALA A 135 -7.67 12.07 -1.28
CA ALA A 135 -8.74 12.92 -1.74
C ALA A 135 -10.08 12.48 -1.12
N SER A 136 -10.93 13.47 -0.85
CA SER A 136 -12.29 13.28 -0.36
C SER A 136 -13.21 14.21 -1.13
N TRP A 137 -14.29 13.67 -1.70
CA TRP A 137 -15.27 14.43 -2.45
C TRP A 137 -16.66 14.15 -1.90
N LEU A 138 -17.30 15.17 -1.35
CA LEU A 138 -18.76 15.18 -1.27
C LEU A 138 -19.34 15.39 -2.67
N CYS A 139 -20.45 14.70 -2.94
CA CYS A 139 -21.19 14.86 -4.17
C CYS A 139 -22.70 14.74 -3.97
N ALA A 140 -23.45 15.41 -4.83
CA ALA A 140 -24.87 15.12 -4.96
C ALA A 140 -25.03 13.70 -5.58
N PRO A 141 -25.87 12.83 -5.01
CA PRO A 141 -26.15 11.52 -5.61
C PRO A 141 -26.68 11.65 -7.05
N PRO A 142 -26.57 10.58 -7.87
CA PRO A 142 -27.15 10.55 -9.21
C PRO A 142 -28.62 10.99 -9.25
N SER A 143 -29.01 11.58 -10.38
CA SER A 143 -30.39 12.03 -10.59
C SER A 143 -31.37 10.87 -10.38
N GLY A 144 -32.37 11.08 -9.52
CA GLY A 144 -33.34 10.04 -9.14
C GLY A 144 -32.96 9.23 -7.89
N LEU A 145 -31.74 9.37 -7.37
CA LEU A 145 -31.26 8.73 -6.12
C LEU A 145 -30.94 9.74 -5.01
N THR A 146 -31.49 10.95 -5.09
CA THR A 146 -31.12 12.10 -4.25
C THR A 146 -31.74 12.11 -2.85
N GLU A 147 -32.58 11.13 -2.52
CA GLU A 147 -33.17 11.02 -1.18
C GLU A 147 -32.10 10.58 -0.17
N PHE A 148 -32.11 11.16 1.04
CA PHE A 148 -31.26 10.71 2.14
C PHE A 148 -32.10 10.00 3.17
N SER A 149 -31.77 8.75 3.47
CA SER A 149 -32.45 7.98 4.51
C SER A 149 -31.90 8.38 5.90
N PRO A 150 -32.74 8.40 6.95
CA PRO A 150 -32.27 8.62 8.31
C PRO A 150 -31.24 7.57 8.76
N GLU A 151 -31.36 6.32 8.29
CA GLU A 151 -30.45 5.23 8.64
C GLU A 151 -29.04 5.45 8.08
N ASN A 152 -28.92 5.88 6.83
CA ASN A 152 -27.62 6.20 6.22
C ASN A 152 -27.00 7.44 6.88
N ILE A 153 -27.79 8.51 7.07
CA ILE A 153 -27.33 9.69 7.82
C ILE A 153 -26.81 9.31 9.21
N ALA A 154 -27.47 8.38 9.92
CA ALA A 154 -27.03 7.95 11.24
C ALA A 154 -25.68 7.20 11.25
N VAL A 155 -25.26 6.64 10.11
CA VAL A 155 -23.97 5.94 9.95
C VAL A 155 -22.83 6.94 9.75
N HIS A 156 -22.91 7.78 8.72
CA HIS A 156 -21.80 8.65 8.29
C HIS A 156 -21.97 10.14 8.66
N GLY A 157 -23.19 10.56 9.00
CA GLY A 157 -23.52 11.92 9.41
C GLY A 157 -23.66 12.93 8.27
N ILE A 158 -23.68 12.49 7.00
CA ILE A 158 -23.79 13.37 5.82
C ILE A 158 -25.27 13.63 5.56
N THR A 159 -25.64 14.89 5.52
CA THR A 159 -27.01 15.35 5.31
C THR A 159 -27.20 15.91 3.89
N PRO A 160 -28.44 16.07 3.42
CA PRO A 160 -28.72 16.77 2.16
C PRO A 160 -28.12 18.18 2.09
N ALA A 161 -27.97 18.86 3.24
CA ALA A 161 -27.40 20.20 3.31
C ALA A 161 -25.88 20.20 3.06
N ASP A 162 -25.17 19.13 3.42
CA ASP A 162 -23.71 19.02 3.24
C ASP A 162 -23.34 18.86 1.77
N VAL A 163 -24.20 18.18 0.99
CA VAL A 163 -24.00 17.97 -0.45
C VAL A 163 -24.65 19.05 -1.32
N ALA A 164 -25.40 19.98 -0.71
CA ALA A 164 -26.05 21.06 -1.43
C ALA A 164 -25.03 21.97 -2.12
N GLY A 165 -25.13 22.10 -3.45
CA GLY A 165 -24.20 22.89 -4.25
C GLY A 165 -22.85 22.22 -4.55
N GLN A 166 -22.63 20.98 -4.08
CA GLN A 166 -21.50 20.17 -4.53
C GLN A 166 -21.76 19.67 -5.97
N PRO A 167 -20.71 19.42 -6.77
CA PRO A 167 -20.81 18.65 -8.00
C PRO A 167 -21.50 17.31 -7.76
N ASP A 168 -22.29 16.85 -8.73
CA ASP A 168 -22.90 15.53 -8.67
C ASP A 168 -21.86 14.41 -8.91
N PHE A 169 -22.29 13.17 -8.70
CA PHE A 169 -21.45 12.00 -8.96
C PHE A 169 -20.85 12.04 -10.39
N ALA A 170 -21.65 12.41 -11.39
CA ALA A 170 -21.22 12.43 -12.78
C ALA A 170 -20.05 13.41 -13.02
N ALA A 171 -20.10 14.59 -12.40
CA ALA A 171 -19.04 15.57 -12.45
C ALA A 171 -17.80 15.19 -11.63
N ARG A 172 -17.93 14.32 -10.62
CA ARG A 172 -16.78 13.82 -9.83
C ARG A 172 -16.04 12.67 -10.50
N LEU A 173 -16.73 11.84 -11.29
CA LEU A 173 -16.15 10.62 -11.85
C LEU A 173 -14.84 10.86 -12.64
N PRO A 174 -14.72 11.86 -13.53
CA PRO A 174 -13.47 12.08 -14.27
C PRO A 174 -12.26 12.36 -13.35
N GLY A 175 -12.45 13.19 -12.33
CA GLY A 175 -11.39 13.50 -11.36
C GLY A 175 -11.01 12.30 -10.48
N LEU A 176 -11.99 11.46 -10.14
CA LEU A 176 -11.72 10.18 -9.47
C LEU A 176 -10.88 9.26 -10.37
N LEU A 177 -11.23 9.11 -11.65
CA LEU A 177 -10.49 8.23 -12.57
C LEU A 177 -9.08 8.75 -12.83
N GLU A 178 -8.88 10.06 -12.92
CA GLU A 178 -7.54 10.67 -12.98
C GLU A 178 -6.73 10.40 -11.70
N PHE A 179 -7.37 10.45 -10.53
CA PHE A 179 -6.75 10.09 -9.26
C PHE A 179 -6.43 8.58 -9.16
N ILE A 180 -7.21 7.70 -9.80
CA ILE A 180 -6.90 6.27 -9.83
C ILE A 180 -5.76 5.99 -10.82
N GLY A 181 -5.82 6.56 -12.02
CA GLY A 181 -4.89 6.25 -13.10
C GLY A 181 -4.94 4.77 -13.49
N ASP A 182 -3.78 4.18 -13.74
CA ASP A 182 -3.66 2.76 -14.12
C ASP A 182 -3.49 1.81 -12.92
N LEU A 183 -3.60 2.31 -11.69
CA LEU A 183 -3.37 1.53 -10.49
C LEU A 183 -4.60 0.66 -10.13
N PRO A 184 -4.38 -0.53 -9.55
CA PRO A 184 -5.48 -1.31 -8.98
C PRO A 184 -6.08 -0.58 -7.77
N VAL A 185 -7.37 -0.82 -7.53
CA VAL A 185 -8.11 -0.24 -6.41
C VAL A 185 -8.22 -1.25 -5.26
N VAL A 186 -8.19 -0.79 -4.02
CA VAL A 186 -8.35 -1.62 -2.83
C VAL A 186 -9.38 -1.01 -1.89
N ALA A 187 -10.41 -1.78 -1.55
CA ALA A 187 -11.44 -1.35 -0.61
C ALA A 187 -11.69 -2.43 0.45
N HIS A 188 -12.27 -2.05 1.59
CA HIS A 188 -12.63 -3.00 2.63
C HIS A 188 -14.06 -3.49 2.42
N ASN A 189 -14.21 -4.75 1.99
CA ASN A 189 -15.46 -5.27 1.42
C ASN A 189 -15.75 -4.72 0.00
N ALA A 190 -14.70 -4.62 -0.82
CA ALA A 190 -14.68 -3.99 -2.15
C ALA A 190 -15.83 -4.35 -3.11
N GLN A 191 -16.49 -5.49 -2.96
CA GLN A 191 -17.66 -5.81 -3.76
C GLN A 191 -18.77 -4.74 -3.61
N PHE A 192 -18.96 -4.21 -2.40
CA PHE A 192 -19.93 -3.16 -2.14
C PHE A 192 -19.59 -1.89 -2.93
N ASP A 193 -18.36 -1.39 -2.78
CA ASP A 193 -17.88 -0.16 -3.41
C ASP A 193 -17.93 -0.23 -4.93
N MET A 194 -17.54 -1.36 -5.51
CA MET A 194 -17.58 -1.55 -6.96
C MET A 194 -19.01 -1.65 -7.49
N MET A 195 -19.94 -2.25 -6.73
CA MET A 195 -21.36 -2.24 -7.09
C MET A 195 -21.98 -0.85 -6.96
N ALA A 196 -21.59 -0.07 -5.95
CA ALA A 196 -22.01 1.31 -5.78
C ALA A 196 -21.55 2.16 -6.97
N LEU A 197 -20.27 2.06 -7.33
CA LEU A 197 -19.70 2.78 -8.48
C LEU A 197 -20.40 2.40 -9.79
N GLN A 198 -20.61 1.10 -10.03
CA GLN A 198 -21.33 0.60 -11.21
C GLN A 198 -22.75 1.18 -11.29
N ARG A 199 -23.50 1.13 -10.18
CA ARG A 199 -24.88 1.56 -10.13
C ARG A 199 -25.02 3.08 -10.23
N ALA A 200 -24.07 3.83 -9.65
CA ALA A 200 -24.03 5.28 -9.78
C ALA A 200 -23.73 5.73 -11.22
N CYS A 201 -22.84 5.03 -11.93
CA CYS A 201 -22.61 5.25 -13.36
C CYS A 201 -23.89 5.00 -14.17
N ALA A 202 -24.54 3.85 -13.94
CA ALA A 202 -25.79 3.51 -14.63
C ALA A 202 -26.92 4.53 -14.36
N ALA A 203 -27.07 5.00 -13.12
CA ALA A 203 -28.06 6.01 -12.75
C ALA A 203 -27.74 7.41 -13.31
N SER A 204 -26.51 7.63 -13.76
CA SER A 204 -26.05 8.91 -14.34
C SER A 204 -25.89 8.84 -15.86
N ASP A 205 -26.32 7.76 -16.51
CA ASP A 205 -26.10 7.49 -17.94
C ASP A 205 -24.61 7.57 -18.36
N LEU A 206 -23.70 7.11 -17.48
CA LEU A 206 -22.26 7.07 -17.71
C LEU A 206 -21.77 5.65 -18.00
N GLU A 207 -20.70 5.58 -18.79
CA GLU A 207 -19.96 4.34 -18.98
C GLU A 207 -19.27 3.93 -17.67
N VAL A 208 -19.39 2.65 -17.31
CA VAL A 208 -18.73 2.09 -16.13
C VAL A 208 -17.23 1.94 -16.42
N PRO A 209 -16.34 2.44 -15.55
CA PRO A 209 -14.90 2.34 -15.79
C PRO A 209 -14.41 0.89 -15.69
N ALA A 210 -13.41 0.56 -16.49
CA ALA A 210 -12.68 -0.70 -16.37
C ALA A 210 -11.63 -0.60 -15.25
N LEU A 211 -11.86 -1.27 -14.11
CA LEU A 211 -10.96 -1.22 -12.95
C LEU A 211 -10.64 -2.62 -12.43
N ALA A 212 -9.37 -2.89 -12.18
CA ALA A 212 -8.95 -4.05 -11.39
C ALA A 212 -8.98 -3.71 -9.90
N PHE A 213 -9.51 -4.61 -9.07
CA PHE A 213 -9.62 -4.32 -7.64
C PHE A 213 -9.27 -5.50 -6.72
N GLY A 214 -8.89 -5.18 -5.49
CA GLY A 214 -8.67 -6.11 -4.39
C GLY A 214 -9.48 -5.77 -3.16
N CYS A 215 -9.47 -6.69 -2.19
CA CYS A 215 -10.34 -6.61 -1.02
C CYS A 215 -9.59 -6.87 0.27
N SER A 216 -9.35 -5.81 1.06
CA SER A 216 -8.58 -5.88 2.31
C SER A 216 -9.26 -6.76 3.37
N LEU A 217 -10.61 -6.85 3.35
CA LEU A 217 -11.38 -7.79 4.17
C LEU A 217 -11.03 -9.25 3.89
N ILE A 218 -10.90 -9.62 2.61
CA ILE A 218 -10.61 -11.00 2.22
C ILE A 218 -9.14 -11.34 2.54
N LEU A 219 -8.23 -10.39 2.28
CA LEU A 219 -6.83 -10.51 2.68
C LEU A 219 -6.70 -10.70 4.19
N ALA A 220 -7.40 -9.89 5.00
CA ALA A 220 -7.38 -10.02 6.46
C ALA A 220 -7.91 -11.37 6.95
N ARG A 221 -8.95 -11.91 6.31
CA ARG A 221 -9.46 -13.27 6.61
C ARG A 221 -8.45 -14.35 6.26
N GLY A 222 -7.69 -14.18 5.18
CA GLY A 222 -6.65 -15.11 4.75
C GLY A 222 -5.38 -15.04 5.59
N ALA A 223 -5.11 -13.89 6.24
CA ALA A 223 -3.89 -13.63 6.98
C ALA A 223 -3.78 -14.33 8.35
N GLY A 224 -4.81 -15.05 8.80
CA GLY A 224 -4.75 -15.83 10.04
C GLY A 224 -4.65 -14.98 11.31
N LEU A 225 -5.27 -13.80 11.34
CA LEU A 225 -5.17 -12.84 12.46
C LEU A 225 -5.85 -13.30 13.77
N GLY A 226 -6.55 -14.44 13.78
CA GLY A 226 -7.24 -14.95 14.97
C GLY A 226 -8.46 -14.14 15.41
N LEU A 227 -9.02 -13.31 14.52
CA LEU A 227 -10.13 -12.40 14.84
C LEU A 227 -11.50 -13.07 14.71
N ARG A 228 -12.40 -12.78 15.65
CA ARG A 228 -13.81 -13.21 15.61
C ARG A 228 -14.64 -12.45 14.56
N SER A 229 -14.21 -11.25 14.21
CA SER A 229 -14.83 -10.38 13.20
C SER A 229 -13.73 -9.71 12.40
N HIS A 230 -13.97 -9.49 11.12
CA HIS A 230 -13.02 -8.82 10.23
C HIS A 230 -13.58 -7.49 9.71
N ARG A 231 -14.53 -6.87 10.44
CA ARG A 231 -14.99 -5.50 10.13
C ARG A 231 -13.82 -4.53 10.20
N LEU A 232 -13.88 -3.46 9.41
CA LEU A 232 -12.79 -2.49 9.25
C LEU A 232 -12.18 -2.02 10.59
N PRO A 233 -12.97 -1.55 11.59
CA PRO A 233 -12.39 -1.10 12.86
C PRO A 233 -11.66 -2.21 13.63
N VAL A 234 -12.16 -3.44 13.56
CA VAL A 234 -11.58 -4.59 14.28
C VAL A 234 -10.24 -4.99 13.67
N VAL A 235 -10.15 -4.99 12.34
CA VAL A 235 -8.89 -5.30 11.65
C VAL A 235 -7.89 -4.15 11.83
N ALA A 236 -8.35 -2.90 11.73
CA ALA A 236 -7.51 -1.72 11.94
C ALA A 236 -6.88 -1.74 13.34
N GLU A 237 -7.68 -1.95 14.38
CA GLU A 237 -7.20 -2.08 15.76
C GLU A 237 -6.18 -3.23 15.91
N ALA A 238 -6.49 -4.42 15.40
CA ALA A 238 -5.62 -5.59 15.49
C ALA A 238 -4.26 -5.42 14.77
N LEU A 239 -4.22 -4.55 13.77
CA LEU A 239 -3.04 -4.24 12.98
C LEU A 239 -2.37 -2.92 13.41
N ALA A 240 -2.87 -2.26 14.47
CA ALA A 240 -2.43 -0.94 14.91
C ALA A 240 -2.48 0.13 13.79
N VAL A 241 -3.43 -0.01 12.88
CA VAL A 241 -3.71 0.96 11.82
C VAL A 241 -4.61 2.06 12.40
N PRO A 242 -4.23 3.35 12.25
CA PRO A 242 -5.08 4.45 12.66
C PRO A 242 -6.41 4.43 11.90
N LEU A 243 -7.51 4.59 12.63
CA LEU A 243 -8.83 4.83 12.08
C LEU A 243 -9.40 6.04 12.80
N GLY A 244 -9.49 7.17 12.10
CA GLY A 244 -9.98 8.43 12.64
C GLY A 244 -11.51 8.42 12.76
N ARG A 245 -12.16 9.24 11.93
CA ARG A 245 -13.63 9.27 11.85
C ARG A 245 -14.09 8.09 11.01
N HIS A 246 -14.46 6.99 11.66
CA HIS A 246 -15.13 5.87 10.99
C HIS A 246 -16.43 6.35 10.32
N HIS A 247 -16.72 5.87 9.11
CA HIS A 247 -17.78 6.37 8.23
C HIS A 247 -17.54 7.78 7.67
N ASP A 248 -16.25 8.12 7.48
CA ASP A 248 -15.82 9.09 6.49
C ASP A 248 -15.09 8.31 5.39
N ALA A 249 -15.51 8.50 4.14
CA ALA A 249 -15.00 7.69 3.04
C ALA A 249 -13.47 7.78 2.88
N ALA A 250 -12.85 8.94 3.13
CA ALA A 250 -11.40 9.06 2.98
C ALA A 250 -10.63 8.39 4.12
N GLU A 251 -11.16 8.45 5.35
CA GLU A 251 -10.59 7.73 6.50
C GLU A 251 -10.74 6.22 6.35
N ASP A 252 -11.90 5.73 5.90
CA ASP A 252 -12.15 4.31 5.71
C ASP A 252 -11.32 3.76 4.51
N ALA A 253 -11.19 4.52 3.42
CA ALA A 253 -10.26 4.21 2.32
C ALA A 253 -8.80 4.14 2.78
N ARG A 254 -8.36 5.08 3.63
CA ARG A 254 -7.02 5.08 4.23
C ARG A 254 -6.81 3.84 5.08
N ALA A 255 -7.76 3.51 5.95
CA ALA A 255 -7.65 2.33 6.81
C ALA A 255 -7.59 1.05 5.97
N ALA A 256 -8.40 0.92 4.92
CA ALA A 256 -8.34 -0.22 4.00
C ALA A 256 -6.96 -0.35 3.32
N ALA A 257 -6.37 0.77 2.91
CA ALA A 257 -5.05 0.83 2.32
C ALA A 257 -3.95 0.42 3.31
N LEU A 258 -3.91 1.04 4.49
CA LEU A 258 -2.90 0.77 5.50
C LEU A 258 -3.00 -0.67 6.06
N ILE A 259 -4.20 -1.23 6.18
CA ILE A 259 -4.38 -2.67 6.48
C ILE A 259 -3.68 -3.52 5.42
N THR A 260 -3.84 -3.17 4.14
CA THR A 260 -3.24 -3.92 3.04
C THR A 260 -1.72 -3.84 3.06
N VAL A 261 -1.16 -2.64 3.31
CA VAL A 261 0.28 -2.44 3.49
C VAL A 261 0.80 -3.27 4.65
N GLU A 262 0.13 -3.23 5.81
CA GLU A 262 0.56 -3.95 7.00
C GLU A 262 0.51 -5.47 6.81
N LEU A 263 -0.51 -5.99 6.10
CA LEU A 263 -0.58 -7.40 5.75
C LEU A 263 0.56 -7.81 4.79
N ALA A 264 0.87 -6.99 3.79
CA ALA A 264 1.99 -7.22 2.88
C ALA A 264 3.34 -7.21 3.62
N ARG A 265 3.52 -6.24 4.54
CA ARG A 265 4.72 -6.09 5.36
C ARG A 265 4.95 -7.31 6.27
N ARG A 266 3.90 -7.83 6.90
CA ARG A 266 3.99 -9.00 7.81
C ARG A 266 4.48 -10.28 7.12
N VAL A 267 4.22 -10.43 5.83
CA VAL A 267 4.69 -11.57 5.04
C VAL A 267 5.97 -11.27 4.27
N GLY A 268 6.56 -10.08 4.45
CA GLY A 268 7.77 -9.65 3.73
C GLY A 268 7.57 -9.54 2.22
N HIS A 269 6.35 -9.20 1.77
CA HIS A 269 6.05 -9.04 0.35
C HIS A 269 6.89 -7.93 -0.28
N ARG A 270 7.22 -8.09 -1.56
CA ARG A 270 7.82 -7.06 -2.42
C ARG A 270 7.18 -7.13 -3.81
N GLY A 271 7.07 -5.99 -4.48
CA GLY A 271 6.50 -5.90 -5.82
C GLY A 271 5.02 -5.51 -5.82
N GLY A 272 4.34 -5.74 -6.94
CA GLY A 272 3.02 -5.20 -7.21
C GLY A 272 1.92 -5.72 -6.29
N PHE A 273 0.84 -4.94 -6.14
CA PHE A 273 -0.34 -5.36 -5.39
C PHE A 273 -1.01 -6.61 -5.98
N THR A 274 -1.01 -6.75 -7.32
CA THR A 274 -1.55 -7.93 -8.00
C THR A 274 -0.82 -9.21 -7.57
N ASP A 275 0.52 -9.16 -7.50
CA ASP A 275 1.34 -10.29 -7.07
C ASP A 275 1.08 -10.62 -5.60
N PHE A 276 0.96 -9.60 -4.74
CA PHE A 276 0.59 -9.77 -3.35
C PHE A 276 -0.74 -10.49 -3.19
N GLN A 277 -1.77 -10.04 -3.92
CA GLN A 277 -3.11 -10.63 -3.81
C GLN A 277 -3.12 -12.09 -4.29
N HIS A 278 -2.37 -12.41 -5.35
CA HIS A 278 -2.20 -13.78 -5.83
C HIS A 278 -1.38 -14.66 -4.89
N ALA A 279 -0.31 -14.13 -4.28
CA ALA A 279 0.47 -14.83 -3.27
C ALA A 279 -0.35 -15.12 -2.01
N ALA A 280 -1.28 -14.22 -1.66
CA ALA A 280 -2.27 -14.43 -0.60
C ALA A 280 -3.36 -15.46 -0.97
N GLY A 281 -3.35 -16.00 -2.19
CA GLY A 281 -4.27 -17.04 -2.66
C GLY A 281 -5.61 -16.51 -3.16
N PHE A 282 -5.66 -15.27 -3.66
CA PHE A 282 -6.87 -14.65 -4.19
C PHE A 282 -6.68 -14.14 -5.63
N THR A 283 -7.77 -14.06 -6.39
CA THR A 283 -7.79 -13.42 -7.70
C THR A 283 -7.97 -11.92 -7.57
N MET A 284 -7.55 -11.15 -8.58
CA MET A 284 -8.07 -9.80 -8.76
C MET A 284 -9.58 -9.85 -9.05
N GLY A 285 -10.32 -8.89 -8.50
CA GLY A 285 -11.66 -8.53 -8.99
C GLY A 285 -11.54 -7.62 -10.21
N ALA A 286 -12.63 -7.51 -10.97
CA ALA A 286 -12.70 -6.64 -12.14
C ALA A 286 -14.06 -5.97 -12.23
N LEU A 287 -14.08 -4.65 -12.33
CA LEU A 287 -15.23 -3.86 -12.73
C LEU A 287 -15.14 -3.57 -14.23
N SER A 288 -16.22 -3.80 -14.96
CA SER A 288 -16.34 -3.44 -16.38
C SER A 288 -17.78 -3.04 -16.72
N PRO A 289 -18.02 -2.42 -17.89
CA PRO A 289 -19.37 -2.13 -18.40
C PRO A 289 -20.31 -3.34 -18.41
N GLU A 290 -19.78 -4.53 -18.73
CA GLU A 290 -20.57 -5.74 -18.88
C GLU A 290 -20.85 -6.41 -17.54
N ARG A 291 -19.88 -6.39 -16.60
CA ARG A 291 -19.97 -7.17 -15.38
C ARG A 291 -18.97 -6.75 -14.30
N THR A 292 -19.40 -6.87 -13.04
CA THR A 292 -18.52 -6.85 -11.87
C THR A 292 -18.17 -8.28 -11.45
N TRP A 293 -16.89 -8.61 -11.49
CA TRP A 293 -16.32 -9.88 -11.06
C TRP A 293 -15.71 -9.74 -9.65
N PRO A 294 -16.18 -10.53 -8.68
CA PRO A 294 -15.67 -10.45 -7.31
C PRO A 294 -14.23 -10.95 -7.20
N VAL A 295 -13.54 -10.52 -6.14
CA VAL A 295 -12.33 -11.17 -5.64
C VAL A 295 -12.69 -12.56 -5.14
N LEU A 296 -12.06 -13.60 -5.69
CA LEU A 296 -12.32 -15.00 -5.34
C LEU A 296 -11.07 -15.66 -4.77
N ARG A 297 -11.26 -16.75 -4.03
CA ARG A 297 -10.14 -17.62 -3.64
C ARG A 297 -9.60 -18.32 -4.88
N ASP A 298 -8.30 -18.21 -5.12
CA ASP A 298 -7.63 -18.95 -6.19
C ASP A 298 -7.48 -20.42 -5.77
N ARG A 299 -8.46 -21.24 -6.17
CA ARG A 299 -8.50 -22.68 -5.87
C ARG A 299 -7.59 -23.50 -6.77
N SER A 300 -7.05 -22.91 -7.84
CA SER A 300 -6.24 -23.63 -8.82
C SER A 300 -4.79 -23.82 -8.36
N GLY A 301 -4.29 -22.93 -7.50
CA GLY A 301 -2.88 -22.85 -7.11
C GLY A 301 -1.93 -22.53 -8.28
N ALA A 302 -2.43 -22.48 -9.51
CA ALA A 302 -1.63 -22.32 -10.71
C ALA A 302 -0.96 -20.95 -10.77
N ARG A 303 -1.65 -19.89 -10.35
CA ARG A 303 -1.08 -18.53 -10.36
C ARG A 303 -0.19 -18.26 -9.15
N THR A 304 -0.48 -18.83 -7.99
CA THR A 304 0.43 -18.83 -6.84
C THR A 304 1.75 -19.55 -7.18
N ALA A 305 1.69 -20.68 -7.88
CA ALA A 305 2.89 -21.40 -8.35
C ALA A 305 3.66 -20.62 -9.43
N LEU A 306 2.97 -19.90 -10.32
CA LEU A 306 3.60 -19.01 -11.30
C LEU A 306 4.30 -17.81 -10.63
N ALA A 307 3.64 -17.13 -9.68
CA ALA A 307 4.24 -16.03 -8.94
C ALA A 307 5.45 -16.47 -8.09
N GLN A 308 5.38 -17.67 -7.48
CA GLN A 308 6.52 -18.27 -6.77
C GLN A 308 7.66 -18.65 -7.71
N ALA A 309 7.35 -19.18 -8.90
CA ALA A 309 8.35 -19.52 -9.92
C ALA A 309 9.01 -18.27 -10.53
N GLU A 310 8.26 -17.18 -10.72
CA GLU A 310 8.80 -15.90 -11.20
C GLU A 310 9.69 -15.24 -10.13
N ALA A 311 9.28 -15.26 -8.86
CA ALA A 311 10.12 -14.80 -7.74
C ALA A 311 11.44 -15.58 -7.63
N GLN A 312 11.43 -16.88 -7.92
CA GLN A 312 12.63 -17.72 -7.95
C GLN A 312 13.50 -17.45 -9.20
N GLN A 313 12.90 -17.17 -10.37
CA GLN A 313 13.65 -16.85 -11.59
C GLN A 313 14.35 -15.48 -11.55
N VAL A 314 13.84 -14.53 -10.77
CA VAL A 314 14.53 -13.25 -10.51
C VAL A 314 15.79 -13.45 -9.66
N GLN A 315 15.80 -14.43 -8.74
CA GLN A 315 16.96 -14.78 -7.92
C GLN A 315 18.03 -15.59 -8.67
N GLU A 316 17.67 -16.27 -9.77
CA GLU A 316 18.59 -17.16 -10.51
C GLU A 316 19.22 -16.56 -11.77
N LYS A 317 18.90 -15.31 -12.16
CA LYS A 317 19.52 -14.70 -13.36
C LYS A 317 21.01 -14.41 -13.11
N PRO A 318 21.95 -15.06 -13.82
CA PRO A 318 23.37 -14.77 -13.65
C PRO A 318 23.71 -13.42 -14.31
N GLU A 319 24.59 -12.66 -13.66
CA GLU A 319 25.17 -11.42 -14.18
C GLU A 319 25.70 -11.62 -15.61
N LYS A 320 25.24 -10.76 -16.54
CA LYS A 320 25.80 -10.69 -17.88
C LYS A 320 27.27 -10.29 -17.78
N LYS A 321 28.17 -11.24 -17.99
CA LYS A 321 29.61 -10.97 -18.15
C LYS A 321 29.82 -9.87 -19.18
N ALA A 322 30.45 -8.78 -18.75
CA ALA A 322 30.85 -7.68 -19.63
C ALA A 322 31.76 -8.19 -20.76
N PRO A 323 31.64 -7.65 -21.99
CA PRO A 323 32.50 -8.04 -23.09
C PRO A 323 33.94 -7.57 -22.81
N ARG A 324 34.88 -8.52 -22.77
CA ARG A 324 36.31 -8.23 -22.71
C ARG A 324 36.70 -7.38 -23.94
N ARG A 325 37.21 -6.18 -23.69
CA ARG A 325 38.06 -5.42 -24.62
C ARG A 325 39.40 -5.19 -23.96
#